data_AF-L7F760-F1
#
_entry.id   AF-L7F760-F1
#
_cell.length_a   1.000
_cell.length_b   1.000
_cell.length_c   1.000
_cell.angle_alpha   90.00
_cell.angle_beta   90.00
_cell.angle_gamma   90.00
#
_symmetry.space_group_name_H-M   'P 1'
#
loop_
_entity.id
_entity.type
_entity.pdbx_description
1 polymer ?
#
loop_
_entity_poly.entity_id
_entity_poly.type
_entity_poly.pdbx_seq_one_letter_code
_entity_poly.pdbx_strand_id
1 'polypeptide(L)'
;MTVALMWEARAVEGRGDELLAWARAQTLPTEPLRRETLRAPQDRVLVITWWDADYEAELPELAEPDGGLAARAVHRWRFEVVGQ
;
A
#
# COMPACT_ATOMS: atom_id res chain seq x y z
N MET A 1 14.85 3.26 13.31
CA MET A 1 13.50 3.85 13.61
C MET A 1 12.49 2.97 12.91
N THR A 2 11.22 2.92 13.34
CA THR A 2 10.20 2.20 12.56
C THR A 2 9.36 3.17 11.76
N VAL A 3 9.39 3.03 10.43
CA VAL A 3 8.57 3.81 9.51
C VAL A 3 7.48 2.93 8.95
N ALA A 4 6.24 3.44 8.94
CA ALA A 4 5.13 2.83 8.23
C ALA A 4 4.90 3.54 6.89
N LEU A 5 4.86 2.78 5.80
CA LEU A 5 4.49 3.26 4.47
C LEU A 5 3.10 2.77 4.12
N MET A 6 2.19 3.72 3.92
CA MET A 6 0.83 3.46 3.50
C MET A 6 0.68 3.75 2.01
N TRP A 7 0.11 2.79 1.30
CA TRP A 7 -0.38 2.88 -0.07
C TRP A 7 -1.90 2.66 -0.05
N GLU A 8 -2.68 3.54 -0.69
CA GLU A 8 -4.13 3.36 -0.85
C GLU A 8 -4.55 3.60 -2.29
N ALA A 9 -5.38 2.72 -2.80
CA ALA A 9 -6.01 2.88 -4.10
C ALA A 9 -7.51 2.64 -4.01
N ARG A 10 -8.23 3.42 -4.83
CA ARG A 10 -9.64 3.20 -5.11
C ARG A 10 -9.77 2.59 -6.50
N ALA A 11 -10.39 1.41 -6.59
CA ALA A 11 -10.63 0.78 -7.88
C ALA A 11 -11.68 1.57 -8.69
N VAL A 12 -11.72 1.34 -10.00
CA VAL A 12 -12.92 1.61 -10.79
C VAL A 12 -14.10 0.85 -10.18
N GLU A 13 -15.29 1.46 -10.20
CA GLU A 13 -16.48 0.95 -9.54
C GLU A 13 -16.75 -0.53 -9.88
N GLY A 14 -16.94 -1.35 -8.84
CA GLY A 14 -17.18 -2.79 -8.96
C GLY A 14 -15.93 -3.65 -9.15
N ARG A 15 -14.73 -3.05 -9.28
CA ARG A 15 -13.45 -3.77 -9.45
C ARG A 15 -12.63 -3.90 -8.17
N GLY A 16 -13.24 -3.73 -6.99
CA GLY A 16 -12.56 -3.79 -5.70
C GLY A 16 -11.82 -5.12 -5.46
N ASP A 17 -12.44 -6.25 -5.80
CA ASP A 17 -11.81 -7.57 -5.62
C ASP A 17 -10.63 -7.80 -6.58
N GLU A 18 -10.69 -7.25 -7.80
CA GLU A 18 -9.59 -7.30 -8.75
C GLU A 18 -8.40 -6.45 -8.27
N LEU A 19 -8.67 -5.25 -7.75
CA LEU A 19 -7.65 -4.42 -7.12
C LEU A 19 -7.02 -5.11 -5.90
N LEU A 20 -7.82 -5.81 -5.09
CA LEU A 20 -7.32 -6.56 -3.95
C LEU A 20 -6.42 -7.72 -4.37
N ALA A 21 -6.83 -8.47 -5.40
CA ALA A 21 -6.03 -9.54 -5.97
C ALA A 21 -4.71 -9.01 -6.54
N TRP A 22 -4.77 -7.90 -7.29
CA TRP A 22 -3.60 -7.20 -7.81
C TRP A 22 -2.65 -6.80 -6.68
N ALA A 23 -3.16 -6.15 -5.62
CA ALA A 23 -2.35 -5.68 -4.50
C ALA A 23 -1.67 -6.82 -3.73
N ARG A 24 -2.35 -7.96 -3.57
CA ARG A 24 -1.78 -9.17 -2.94
C ARG A 24 -0.71 -9.85 -3.80
N ALA A 25 -0.81 -9.74 -5.12
CA ALA A 25 0.18 -10.30 -6.04
C ALA A 25 1.49 -9.48 -6.10
N GLN A 26 1.47 -8.22 -5.65
CA GLN A 26 2.66 -7.37 -5.67
C GLN A 26 3.72 -7.86 -4.68
N THR A 27 4.91 -8.18 -5.19
CA THR A 27 6.10 -8.45 -4.39
C THR A 27 6.93 -7.18 -4.21
N LEU A 28 7.64 -7.09 -3.10
CA LEU A 28 8.61 -6.03 -2.85
C LEU A 28 10.02 -6.64 -2.97
N PRO A 29 11.00 -5.89 -3.51
CA PRO A 29 12.39 -6.36 -3.61
C PRO A 29 13.06 -6.61 -2.26
N THR A 30 12.47 -6.13 -1.17
CA THR A 30 12.90 -6.40 0.21
C THR A 30 11.67 -6.66 1.07
N GLU A 31 11.78 -7.58 2.03
CA GLU A 31 10.68 -7.93 2.91
C GLU A 31 10.56 -6.90 4.06
N PRO A 32 9.38 -6.31 4.27
CA PRO A 32 9.15 -5.43 5.42
C PRO A 32 9.04 -6.23 6.73
N LEU A 33 9.20 -5.57 7.88
CA LEU A 33 8.96 -6.16 9.20
C LEU A 33 7.53 -6.68 9.35
N ARG A 34 6.59 -5.98 8.71
CA ARG A 34 5.18 -6.31 8.68
C ARG A 34 4.56 -5.77 7.40
N ARG A 35 3.61 -6.51 6.84
CA ARG A 35 2.75 -6.06 5.75
C ARG A 35 1.31 -6.42 6.08
N GLU A 36 0.42 -5.45 5.96
CA GLU A 36 -1.02 -5.66 6.08
C GLU A 36 -1.73 -5.18 4.82
N THR A 37 -2.77 -5.90 4.42
CA THR A 37 -3.63 -5.55 3.28
C THR A 37 -5.07 -5.51 3.75
N LEU A 38 -5.66 -4.33 3.68
CA LEU A 38 -7.00 -4.04 4.17
C LEU A 38 -7.90 -3.61 3.01
N ARG A 39 -9.21 -3.78 3.19
CA ARG A 39 -10.23 -3.26 2.28
C ARG A 39 -11.18 -2.34 3.03
N ALA A 40 -11.76 -1.39 2.32
CA ALA A 40 -12.76 -0.47 2.83
C ALA A 40 -13.89 -0.28 1.81
N PRO A 41 -15.05 0.30 2.20
CA PRO A 41 -16.11 0.64 1.26
C PRO A 41 -15.62 1.49 0.08
N GLN A 42 -16.41 1.50 -1.00
CA GLN A 42 -16.11 2.21 -2.25
C GLN A 42 -14.89 1.65 -2.99
N ASP A 43 -14.76 0.31 -3.02
CA ASP A 43 -13.72 -0.43 -3.75
C ASP A 43 -12.29 0.01 -3.40
N ARG A 44 -12.06 0.29 -2.10
CA ARG A 44 -10.75 0.73 -1.61
C ARG A 44 -9.92 -0.42 -1.09
N VAL A 45 -8.63 -0.38 -1.43
CA VAL A 45 -7.60 -1.26 -0.91
C VAL A 45 -6.48 -0.41 -0.31
N LEU A 46 -6.08 -0.78 0.91
CA LEU A 46 -4.95 -0.19 1.60
C LEU A 46 -3.89 -1.28 1.80
N VAL A 47 -2.64 -0.95 1.48
CA VAL A 47 -1.48 -1.75 1.87
C VAL A 47 -0.60 -0.89 2.75
N ILE A 48 -0.26 -1.38 3.93
CA ILE A 48 0.66 -0.71 4.85
C ILE A 48 1.80 -1.65 5.20
N THR A 49 3.02 -1.12 5.16
CA THR A 49 4.26 -1.86 5.43
C THR A 49 5.06 -1.14 6.52
N TRP A 50 5.77 -1.90 7.36
CA TRP A 50 6.63 -1.37 8.41
C TRP A 50 8.08 -1.77 8.16
N TRP A 51 8.99 -0.83 8.36
CA TRP A 51 10.41 -0.98 8.04
C TRP A 51 11.26 -0.51 9.21
N ASP A 52 12.31 -1.24 9.53
CA ASP A 52 13.39 -0.75 10.40
C ASP A 52 14.33 0.10 9.56
N ALA A 53 14.06 1.40 9.49
CA ALA A 53 14.76 2.35 8.65
C ALA A 53 14.58 3.79 9.18
N ASP A 54 15.41 4.71 8.70
CA ASP A 54 15.23 6.14 8.95
C ASP A 54 14.04 6.70 8.15
N TYR A 55 13.44 7.80 8.62
CA TYR A 55 12.23 8.37 8.02
C TYR A 55 12.39 8.71 6.53
N GLU A 56 13.56 9.19 6.12
CA GLU A 56 13.86 9.60 4.74
C GLU A 56 14.48 8.49 3.89
N ALA A 57 14.64 7.27 4.43
CA ALA A 57 15.21 6.15 3.68
C ALA A 57 14.38 5.83 2.42
N GLU A 58 15.08 5.59 1.31
CA GLU A 58 14.48 5.04 0.10
C GLU A 58 14.03 3.61 0.38
N LEU A 59 12.72 3.38 0.34
CA LEU A 59 12.09 2.13 0.72
C LEU A 59 11.19 1.63 -0.42
N PRO A 60 11.06 0.32 -0.62
CA PRO A 60 10.20 -0.21 -1.65
C PRO A 60 8.72 0.11 -1.43
N GLU A 61 8.04 0.54 -2.48
CA GLU A 61 6.61 0.85 -2.47
C GLU A 61 5.86 0.07 -3.56
N LEU A 62 4.55 -0.08 -3.38
CA LEU A 62 3.70 -0.63 -4.43
C LEU A 62 3.58 0.38 -5.59
N ALA A 63 3.66 -0.15 -6.81
CA ALA A 63 3.44 0.60 -8.03
C ALA A 63 2.00 1.14 -8.12
N GLU A 64 1.72 1.94 -9.16
CA GLU A 64 0.34 2.23 -9.52
C GLU A 64 -0.26 1.03 -10.28
N PRO A 65 -1.55 0.70 -10.07
CA PRO A 65 -2.19 -0.38 -10.81
C PRO A 65 -2.35 0.00 -12.28
N ASP A 66 -1.87 -0.86 -13.17
CA ASP A 66 -1.99 -0.68 -14.61
C ASP A 66 -3.43 -0.88 -15.13
N GLY A 67 -3.64 -0.62 -16.42
CA GLY A 67 -4.86 -1.06 -17.13
C GLY A 67 -6.16 -0.38 -16.67
N GLY A 68 -6.06 0.83 -16.11
CA GLY A 68 -7.23 1.57 -15.62
C GLY A 68 -7.94 0.87 -14.44
N LEU A 69 -7.21 0.06 -13.67
CA LEU A 69 -7.77 -0.62 -12.50
C LEU A 69 -8.08 0.36 -11.37
N ALA A 70 -7.26 1.40 -11.19
CA ALA A 70 -7.51 2.49 -10.25
C ALA A 70 -8.33 3.62 -10.89
N ALA A 71 -9.33 4.13 -10.15
CA ALA A 71 -10.17 5.24 -10.59
C ALA A 71 -9.46 6.61 -10.52
N ARG A 72 -8.32 6.68 -9.83
CA ARG A 72 -7.49 7.87 -9.62
C ARG A 72 -6.07 7.43 -9.22
N ALA A 73 -5.14 8.39 -9.22
CA ALA A 73 -3.81 8.17 -8.67
C ALA A 73 -3.88 7.66 -7.22
N VAL A 74 -2.94 6.78 -6.87
CA VAL A 74 -2.88 6.17 -5.54
C VAL A 74 -2.35 7.17 -4.52
N HIS A 75 -2.76 7.03 -3.26
CA HIS A 75 -2.25 7.83 -2.16
C HIS A 75 -1.08 7.13 -1.47
N ARG A 76 -0.06 7.92 -1.11
CA ARG A 76 1.15 7.46 -0.43
C ARG A 76 1.45 8.34 0.77
N TRP A 77 1.67 7.74 1.93
CA TRP A 77 2.01 8.46 3.16
C TRP A 77 3.04 7.69 3.98
N ARG A 78 3.93 8.43 4.66
CA ARG A 78 4.92 7.89 5.59
C ARG A 78 4.58 8.31 7.02
N PHE A 79 4.71 7.40 7.96
CA PHE A 79 4.45 7.65 9.38
C PHE A 79 5.61 7.14 10.24
N GLU A 80 5.99 7.90 11.25
CA GLU A 80 6.84 7.40 12.32
C GLU A 80 5.98 6.63 13.34
N VAL A 81 6.47 5.49 13.80
CA VAL A 81 5.84 4.76 14.90
C VAL A 81 6.28 5.37 16.23
N VAL A 82 5.35 6.03 16.92
CA VAL A 82 5.61 6.74 18.19
C VAL A 82 5.16 5.98 19.45
N GLY A 83 4.61 4.79 19.31
CA GLY A 83 4.13 3.97 20.42
C GLY A 83 3.50 2.64 20.00
N GLN A 84 3.14 1.83 21.00
CA GLN A 84 2.28 0.64 20.88
C GLN A 84 1.04 0.81 21.75
#